data_AF-A0A5C9EZJ6-F1
#
_entry.id   AF-A0A5C9EZJ6-F1
#
_cell.length_a   1.000
_cell.length_b   1.000
_cell.length_c   1.000
_cell.angle_alpha   90.00
_cell.angle_beta   90.00
_cell.angle_gamma   90.00
#
_symmetry.space_group_name_H-M   'P 1'
#
loop_
_entity.id
_entity.type
_entity.pdbx_description
1 polymer ?
#
loop_
_entity_poly.entity_id
_entity_poly.type
_entity_poly.pdbx_seq_one_letter_code
_entity_poly.pdbx_strand_id
1 'polypeptide(L)'
;MSDLEGLTRNLLKKEVPDEEIIERLVQEYLDYKNIKKELAFKLAKGVLEECKKSDLAKVNTPFIKELLDFKRARITIGKQGVGCRGAGDFFVHKLISEFCETDAEVYLSPKSLDDAGAVRLSDFKTLTTALKEEDLIIVSKMEGIHSRLSDFPFICGFHVTRAALRDLYVKGARPISIMVDVHLGDDSDVGKLFDFMAGISTVCELAMVPLTAGSTLRIGGDMVIGNRLVGGIGGVGVASKNLFARRNIQPKDKILMTEGAGGGTISTTAIYSGNHDVVEETMNIKFLDACEVILNSTYQDEIHAMCDVTNGGLRGDLYEINYEANCGVTVFEKKIRQLVNPRVFELLERVGVDYLGVSLDALLIYCSKNAAHKIIEDLARQNISCAEIGYVDDSKEISMVFEENESKTILPKFRESAYTKVKQLIGEEDPTNREKMEQKIEETALKALKKRKKIIHQIRNRE
;
A
#
# COMPACT_ATOMS: atom_id res chain seq x y z
N MET A 1 -9.61 10.87 16.92
CA MET A 1 -9.20 12.16 16.33
C MET A 1 -10.46 12.93 15.96
N SER A 2 -10.43 14.25 16.07
CA SER A 2 -11.51 15.13 15.63
C SER A 2 -10.99 16.10 14.57
N ASP A 3 -11.61 16.09 13.40
CA ASP A 3 -11.36 17.06 12.32
C ASP A 3 -12.29 18.25 12.56
N LEU A 4 -11.78 19.26 13.28
CA LEU A 4 -12.57 20.42 13.69
C LEU A 4 -12.96 21.28 12.49
N GLU A 5 -12.08 21.38 11.49
CA GLU A 5 -12.36 22.10 10.25
C GLU A 5 -13.48 21.41 9.47
N GLY A 6 -13.35 20.10 9.24
CA GLY A 6 -14.34 19.30 8.53
C GLY A 6 -15.71 19.30 9.22
N LEU A 7 -15.73 19.18 10.56
CA LEU A 7 -16.95 19.26 11.37
C LEU A 7 -17.61 20.64 11.21
N THR A 8 -16.85 21.72 11.39
CA THR A 8 -17.34 23.10 11.26
C THR A 8 -17.93 23.36 9.89
N ARG A 9 -17.21 23.00 8.82
CA ARG A 9 -17.70 23.17 7.44
C ARG A 9 -18.97 22.36 7.17
N ASN A 10 -19.12 21.19 7.79
CA ASN A 10 -20.33 20.38 7.65
C ASN A 10 -21.53 20.99 8.38
N LEU A 11 -21.33 21.53 9.58
CA LEU A 11 -22.39 22.19 10.36
C LEU A 11 -22.83 23.51 9.71
N LEU A 12 -21.90 24.31 9.19
CA LEU A 12 -22.23 25.51 8.41
C LEU A 12 -23.10 25.20 7.18
N LYS A 13 -22.82 24.10 6.47
CA LYS A 13 -23.64 23.66 5.32
C LYS A 13 -25.06 23.22 5.72
N LYS A 14 -25.25 22.83 6.98
CA LYS A 14 -26.55 22.47 7.56
C LYS A 14 -27.25 23.68 8.19
N GLU A 15 -26.71 24.88 8.03
CA GLU A 15 -27.26 26.13 8.57
C GLU A 15 -27.41 26.11 10.10
N VAL A 16 -26.53 25.36 10.78
CA VAL A 16 -26.48 25.31 12.25
C VAL A 16 -25.98 26.68 12.78
N PRO A 17 -26.60 27.25 13.83
CA PRO A 17 -26.18 28.53 14.41
C PRO A 17 -24.73 28.51 14.90
N ASP A 18 -24.04 29.65 14.78
CA ASP A 18 -22.64 29.82 15.18
C ASP A 18 -22.39 29.40 16.63
N GLU A 19 -23.30 29.76 17.55
CA GLU A 19 -23.20 29.43 18.96
C GLU A 19 -23.18 27.91 19.19
N GLU A 20 -24.07 27.16 18.51
CA GLU A 20 -24.13 25.71 18.62
C GLU A 20 -22.89 25.04 18.01
N ILE A 21 -22.36 25.59 16.90
CA ILE A 21 -21.10 25.12 16.32
C ILE A 21 -19.95 25.32 17.32
N ILE A 22 -19.85 26.51 17.92
CA ILE A 22 -18.81 26.80 18.90
C ILE A 22 -18.92 25.88 20.11
N GLU A 23 -20.12 25.68 20.66
CA GLU A 23 -20.35 24.76 21.78
C GLU A 23 -19.91 23.34 21.43
N ARG A 24 -20.26 22.87 20.23
CA ARG A 24 -19.84 21.56 19.75
C ARG A 24 -18.32 21.44 19.67
N LEU A 25 -17.63 22.44 19.10
CA LEU A 25 -16.17 22.45 18.99
C LEU A 25 -15.49 22.54 20.37
N VAL A 26 -16.04 23.30 21.30
CA VAL A 26 -15.54 23.37 22.68
C VAL A 26 -15.60 21.98 23.32
N GLN A 27 -16.69 21.24 23.13
CA GLN A 27 -16.79 19.88 23.65
C GLN A 27 -15.70 18.98 23.06
N GLU A 28 -15.49 19.00 21.74
CA GLU A 28 -14.43 18.22 21.08
C GLU A 28 -13.04 18.57 21.64
N TYR A 29 -12.74 19.86 21.87
CA TYR A 29 -11.49 20.26 22.51
C TYR A 29 -11.35 19.71 23.93
N LEU A 30 -12.40 19.77 24.75
CA LEU A 30 -12.36 19.29 26.13
C LEU A 30 -12.31 17.75 26.23
N ASP A 31 -12.83 17.04 25.23
CA ASP A 31 -12.78 15.58 25.16
C ASP A 31 -11.36 15.06 24.86
N TYR A 32 -10.58 15.78 24.04
CA TYR A 32 -9.23 15.38 23.62
C TYR A 32 -8.10 16.07 24.38
N LYS A 33 -8.29 17.32 24.82
CA LYS A 33 -7.24 18.16 25.42
C LYS A 33 -7.55 18.53 26.85
N ASN A 34 -6.53 18.47 27.71
CA ASN A 34 -6.59 18.99 29.07
C ASN A 34 -6.35 20.51 29.09
N ILE A 35 -7.33 21.28 28.61
CA ILE A 35 -7.28 22.75 28.57
C ILE A 35 -8.48 23.38 29.28
N LYS A 36 -8.32 24.63 29.71
CA LYS A 36 -9.43 25.38 30.30
C LYS A 36 -10.50 25.70 29.26
N LYS A 37 -11.77 25.70 29.67
CA LYS A 37 -12.92 25.97 28.81
C LYS A 37 -12.82 27.32 28.09
N GLU A 38 -12.23 28.34 28.71
CA GLU A 38 -12.05 29.66 28.10
C GLU A 38 -11.10 29.61 26.90
N LEU A 39 -10.04 28.79 26.97
CA LEU A 39 -9.13 28.60 25.85
C LEU A 39 -9.80 27.80 24.73
N ALA A 40 -10.48 26.70 25.07
CA ALA A 40 -11.25 25.90 24.11
C ALA A 40 -12.25 26.77 23.33
N PHE A 41 -12.94 27.69 24.01
CA PHE A 41 -13.88 28.62 23.39
C PHE A 41 -13.20 29.60 22.43
N LYS A 42 -12.02 30.13 22.78
CA LYS A 42 -11.24 31.00 21.87
C LYS A 42 -10.80 30.24 20.62
N LEU A 43 -10.30 29.01 20.78
CA LEU A 43 -9.87 28.18 19.67
C LEU A 43 -11.06 27.81 18.74
N ALA A 44 -12.20 27.41 19.31
CA ALA A 44 -13.43 27.13 18.57
C ALA A 44 -13.91 28.33 17.74
N LYS A 45 -13.83 29.55 18.30
CA LYS A 45 -14.12 30.78 17.55
C LYS A 45 -13.16 31.00 16.38
N GLY A 46 -11.86 30.78 16.60
CA GLY A 46 -10.85 30.86 15.54
C GLY A 46 -11.13 29.89 14.39
N VAL A 47 -11.42 28.63 14.71
CA VAL A 47 -11.81 27.59 13.73
C VAL A 47 -13.00 28.05 12.88
N LEU A 48 -14.07 28.53 13.52
CA LEU A 48 -15.27 29.02 12.84
C LEU A 48 -14.96 30.22 11.92
N GLU A 49 -14.19 31.18 12.41
CA GLU A 49 -13.80 32.36 11.65
C GLU A 49 -13.00 31.99 10.40
N GLU A 50 -12.00 31.12 10.53
CA GLU A 50 -11.20 30.64 9.40
C GLU A 50 -12.05 29.86 8.40
N CYS A 51 -12.95 29.00 8.87
CA CYS A 51 -13.86 28.25 8.00
C CYS A 51 -14.78 29.18 7.19
N LYS A 52 -15.28 30.26 7.80
CA LYS A 52 -16.09 31.28 7.11
C LYS A 52 -15.28 32.10 6.12
N LYS A 53 -14.03 32.46 6.44
CA LYS A 53 -13.16 33.24 5.54
C LYS A 53 -12.69 32.44 4.33
N SER A 54 -12.40 31.16 4.53
CA SER A 54 -11.94 30.22 3.49
C SER A 54 -13.07 29.61 2.66
N ASP A 55 -14.30 30.11 2.78
CA ASP A 55 -15.43 29.64 1.98
C ASP A 55 -15.24 30.01 0.50
N LEU A 56 -15.19 28.97 -0.35
CA LEU A 56 -15.06 29.11 -1.80
C LEU A 56 -16.21 29.85 -2.46
N ALA A 57 -17.37 29.98 -1.81
CA ALA A 57 -18.48 30.81 -2.30
C ALA A 57 -18.08 32.29 -2.42
N LYS A 58 -17.12 32.75 -1.60
CA LYS A 58 -16.63 34.14 -1.56
C LYS A 58 -15.52 34.42 -2.57
N VAL A 59 -14.99 33.40 -3.25
CA VAL A 59 -13.93 33.54 -4.25
C VAL A 59 -14.53 33.99 -5.58
N ASN A 60 -14.28 35.24 -5.96
CA ASN A 60 -14.88 35.85 -7.16
C ASN A 60 -14.06 35.62 -8.44
N THR A 61 -12.75 35.39 -8.33
CA THR A 61 -11.90 35.16 -9.50
C THR A 61 -12.13 33.75 -10.06
N PRO A 62 -12.68 33.57 -11.28
CA PRO A 62 -13.07 32.25 -11.79
C PRO A 62 -11.90 31.26 -11.82
N PHE A 63 -10.71 31.74 -12.20
CA PHE A 63 -9.50 30.93 -12.23
C PHE A 63 -9.10 30.45 -10.83
N ILE A 64 -9.05 31.34 -9.83
CA ILE A 64 -8.70 30.98 -8.45
C ILE A 64 -9.75 30.03 -7.86
N LYS A 65 -11.04 30.27 -8.14
CA LYS A 65 -12.11 29.37 -7.72
C LYS A 65 -11.95 27.97 -8.30
N GLU A 66 -11.61 27.87 -9.58
CA GLU A 66 -11.31 26.58 -10.23
C GLU A 66 -10.06 25.93 -9.64
N LEU A 67 -9.03 26.70 -9.30
CA LEU A 67 -7.81 26.20 -8.69
C LEU A 67 -8.06 25.62 -7.29
N LEU A 68 -8.79 26.36 -6.44
CA LEU A 68 -9.07 25.98 -5.06
C LEU A 68 -10.15 24.89 -4.90
N ASP A 69 -11.09 24.76 -5.85
CA ASP A 69 -12.11 23.71 -5.82
C ASP A 69 -11.65 22.43 -6.55
N PHE A 70 -12.26 21.30 -6.19
CA PHE A 70 -12.09 20.02 -6.87
C PHE A 70 -13.42 19.47 -7.37
N LYS A 71 -13.39 18.66 -8.43
CA LYS A 71 -14.60 18.02 -8.97
C LYS A 71 -14.98 16.82 -8.10
N ARG A 72 -16.24 16.80 -7.64
CA ARG A 72 -16.74 15.78 -6.70
C ARG A 72 -17.43 14.65 -7.48
N ALA A 73 -16.92 13.43 -7.35
CA ALA A 73 -17.63 12.21 -7.81
C ALA A 73 -18.87 11.88 -6.95
N ARG A 74 -18.94 12.44 -5.73
CA ARG A 74 -19.95 12.13 -4.69
C ARG A 74 -19.94 10.65 -4.27
N ILE A 75 -18.79 10.02 -4.39
CA ILE A 75 -18.50 8.66 -3.94
C ILE A 75 -17.29 8.79 -3.02
N THR A 76 -17.37 8.21 -1.83
CA THR A 76 -16.25 8.25 -0.88
C THR A 76 -15.25 7.16 -1.21
N ILE A 77 -13.96 7.40 -0.91
CA ILE A 77 -12.88 6.39 -0.96
C ILE A 77 -13.33 5.09 -0.30
N GLY A 78 -13.93 5.19 0.89
CA GLY A 78 -14.47 4.06 1.63
C GLY A 78 -15.56 3.30 0.88
N LYS A 79 -16.49 3.96 0.16
CA LYS A 79 -17.54 3.26 -0.62
C LYS A 79 -16.99 2.56 -1.86
N GLN A 80 -16.02 3.17 -2.54
CA GLN A 80 -15.36 2.57 -3.69
C GLN A 80 -14.39 1.44 -3.30
N GLY A 81 -13.94 1.39 -2.04
CA GLY A 81 -12.95 0.39 -1.61
C GLY A 81 -11.51 0.76 -1.96
N VAL A 82 -11.22 2.03 -2.22
CA VAL A 82 -9.86 2.49 -2.53
C VAL A 82 -8.94 2.31 -1.32
N GLY A 83 -7.73 1.79 -1.55
CA GLY A 83 -6.75 1.42 -0.54
C GLY A 83 -7.02 0.07 0.13
N CYS A 84 -7.98 -0.72 -0.38
CA CYS A 84 -8.30 -2.06 0.14
C CYS A 84 -7.79 -3.20 -0.77
N ARG A 85 -6.99 -2.92 -1.81
CA ARG A 85 -6.41 -3.94 -2.73
C ARG A 85 -7.41 -4.97 -3.25
N GLY A 86 -8.64 -4.54 -3.50
CA GLY A 86 -9.70 -5.32 -4.13
C GLY A 86 -10.10 -4.72 -5.48
N ALA A 87 -11.11 -5.29 -6.14
CA ALA A 87 -11.51 -4.85 -7.48
C ALA A 87 -11.85 -3.35 -7.57
N GLY A 88 -12.49 -2.79 -6.54
CA GLY A 88 -12.81 -1.36 -6.50
C GLY A 88 -11.58 -0.44 -6.40
N ASP A 89 -10.50 -0.95 -5.80
CA ASP A 89 -9.21 -0.28 -5.69
C ASP A 89 -8.42 -0.33 -7.00
N PHE A 90 -8.36 -1.51 -7.63
CA PHE A 90 -7.69 -1.71 -8.92
C PHE A 90 -8.25 -0.81 -10.01
N PHE A 91 -9.57 -0.63 -10.04
CA PHE A 91 -10.24 0.30 -10.94
C PHE A 91 -9.71 1.75 -10.78
N VAL A 92 -9.59 2.24 -9.55
CA VAL A 92 -9.14 3.62 -9.30
C VAL A 92 -7.64 3.77 -9.58
N HIS A 93 -6.82 2.78 -9.22
CA HIS A 93 -5.38 2.79 -9.50
C HIS A 93 -5.07 2.82 -11.00
N LYS A 94 -5.87 2.12 -11.81
CA LYS A 94 -5.80 2.22 -13.27
C LYS A 94 -5.99 3.67 -13.74
N LEU A 95 -6.98 4.39 -13.21
CA LEU A 95 -7.20 5.80 -13.54
C LEU A 95 -6.09 6.72 -13.02
N ILE A 96 -5.55 6.45 -11.82
CA ILE A 96 -4.41 7.21 -11.27
C ILE A 96 -3.19 7.10 -12.20
N SER A 97 -2.96 5.94 -12.81
CA SER A 97 -1.84 5.73 -13.74
C SER A 97 -1.86 6.67 -14.96
N GLU A 98 -3.03 7.17 -15.37
CA GLU A 98 -3.18 8.15 -16.45
C GLU A 98 -2.62 9.54 -16.07
N PHE A 99 -2.50 9.84 -14.77
CA PHE A 99 -1.91 11.09 -14.28
C PHE A 99 -0.37 11.06 -14.29
N CYS A 100 0.23 9.87 -14.40
CA CYS A 100 1.68 9.67 -14.37
C CYS A 100 2.38 10.01 -15.70
N GLU A 101 1.63 10.26 -16.78
CA GLU A 101 2.21 10.57 -18.08
C GLU A 101 2.98 11.90 -18.08
N THR A 102 4.26 11.80 -18.38
CA THR A 102 5.15 12.92 -18.71
C THR A 102 5.85 12.61 -20.04
N ASP A 103 6.55 13.58 -20.61
CA ASP A 103 7.33 13.38 -21.84
C ASP A 103 8.58 12.50 -21.63
N ALA A 104 8.87 12.08 -20.40
CA ALA A 104 9.99 11.19 -20.07
C ALA A 104 9.55 9.72 -20.09
N GLU A 105 10.32 8.86 -20.76
CA GLU A 105 10.12 7.41 -20.78
C GLU A 105 10.56 6.79 -19.43
N VAL A 106 9.78 5.82 -18.94
CA VAL A 106 10.00 5.13 -17.65
C VAL A 106 10.05 3.63 -17.91
N TYR A 107 11.08 2.94 -17.39
CA TYR A 107 11.33 1.52 -17.64
C TYR A 107 10.26 0.60 -17.00
N LEU A 108 9.81 0.93 -15.79
CA LEU A 108 8.67 0.31 -15.12
C LEU A 108 7.81 1.42 -14.51
N SER A 109 6.68 1.71 -15.15
CA SER A 109 5.78 2.79 -14.75
C SER A 109 4.59 2.29 -13.92
N PRO A 110 3.88 3.17 -13.19
CA PRO A 110 2.66 2.81 -12.47
C PRO A 110 1.56 2.17 -13.33
N LYS A 111 1.62 2.28 -14.67
CA LYS A 111 0.68 1.61 -15.59
C LYS A 111 0.79 0.08 -15.57
N SER A 112 1.95 -0.46 -15.21
CA SER A 112 2.17 -1.91 -15.06
C SER A 112 1.53 -2.50 -13.80
N LEU A 113 1.08 -1.65 -12.87
CA LEU A 113 0.56 -2.05 -11.55
C LEU A 113 1.50 -3.01 -10.80
N ASP A 114 2.81 -2.95 -11.09
CA ASP A 114 3.84 -3.78 -10.46
C ASP A 114 4.25 -3.19 -9.08
N ASP A 115 5.02 -3.94 -8.31
CA ASP A 115 5.27 -3.61 -6.89
C ASP A 115 6.11 -2.34 -6.70
N ALA A 116 6.95 -2.00 -7.68
CA ALA A 116 7.81 -0.81 -7.66
C ALA A 116 7.89 -0.11 -9.04
N GLY A 117 8.34 1.14 -9.04
CA GLY A 117 8.68 1.88 -10.26
C GLY A 117 10.18 1.78 -10.56
N ALA A 118 10.58 1.88 -11.82
CA ALA A 118 11.99 1.81 -12.19
C ALA A 118 12.36 2.68 -13.40
N VAL A 119 13.60 3.16 -13.39
CA VAL A 119 14.22 3.89 -14.50
C VAL A 119 15.58 3.27 -14.82
N ARG A 120 15.91 3.16 -16.10
CA ARG A 120 17.24 2.72 -16.54
C ARG A 120 18.11 3.93 -16.82
N LEU A 121 19.34 3.94 -16.32
CA LEU A 121 20.22 5.10 -16.44
C LEU A 121 20.59 5.41 -17.91
N SER A 122 20.70 4.40 -18.76
CA SER A 122 20.93 4.56 -20.20
C SER A 122 19.86 5.38 -20.92
N ASP A 123 18.64 5.43 -20.39
CA ASP A 123 17.51 6.11 -21.04
C ASP A 123 17.66 7.64 -20.94
N PHE A 124 18.51 8.12 -20.02
CA PHE A 124 18.80 9.54 -19.82
C PHE A 124 20.07 9.96 -20.57
N LYS A 125 19.90 10.40 -21.83
CA LYS A 125 20.99 10.85 -22.72
C LYS A 125 21.91 11.93 -22.13
N THR A 126 21.46 12.68 -21.12
CA THR A 126 22.29 13.68 -20.42
C THR A 126 23.25 13.06 -19.40
N LEU A 127 22.97 11.85 -18.91
CA LEU A 127 23.79 11.11 -17.95
C LEU A 127 24.79 10.14 -18.61
N THR A 128 24.52 9.70 -19.85
CA THR A 128 25.31 8.69 -20.57
C THR A 128 26.74 9.12 -20.92
N THR A 129 27.07 10.42 -20.88
CA THR A 129 28.47 10.87 -21.06
C THR A 129 29.32 10.74 -19.78
N ALA A 130 28.69 10.56 -18.61
CA ALA A 130 29.36 10.53 -17.31
C ALA A 130 29.41 9.13 -16.67
N LEU A 131 28.53 8.20 -17.07
CA LEU A 131 28.41 6.88 -16.47
C LEU A 131 28.89 5.79 -17.44
N LYS A 132 29.80 4.92 -16.98
CA LYS A 132 30.35 3.80 -17.76
C LYS A 132 29.49 2.53 -17.71
N GLU A 133 28.41 2.51 -16.93
CA GLU A 133 27.57 1.33 -16.73
C GLU A 133 26.21 1.52 -17.41
N GLU A 134 26.08 0.93 -18.60
CA GLU A 134 24.89 1.07 -19.45
C GLU A 134 23.66 0.29 -18.92
N ASP A 135 23.83 -0.60 -17.93
CA ASP A 135 22.80 -1.56 -17.49
C ASP A 135 22.23 -1.32 -16.07
N LEU A 136 22.57 -0.22 -15.41
CA LEU A 136 22.04 0.09 -14.07
C LEU A 136 20.58 0.54 -14.13
N ILE A 137 19.75 -0.10 -13.31
CA ILE A 137 18.33 0.23 -13.11
C ILE A 137 18.15 0.71 -11.68
N ILE A 138 17.62 1.92 -11.53
CA ILE A 138 17.16 2.44 -10.23
C ILE A 138 15.72 2.00 -10.05
N VAL A 139 15.44 1.33 -8.93
CA VAL A 139 14.11 0.92 -8.52
C VAL A 139 13.69 1.75 -7.31
N SER A 140 12.47 2.27 -7.32
CA SER A 140 11.93 3.12 -6.26
C SER A 140 10.55 2.64 -5.83
N LYS A 141 10.31 2.65 -4.53
CA LYS A 141 9.04 2.28 -3.91
C LYS A 141 8.61 3.35 -2.91
N MET A 142 7.30 3.61 -2.80
CA MET A 142 6.69 4.31 -1.68
C MET A 142 5.66 3.40 -1.04
N GLU A 143 5.78 3.12 0.26
CA GLU A 143 4.88 2.26 1.01
C GLU A 143 4.19 3.02 2.14
N GLY A 144 2.87 2.85 2.27
CA GLY A 144 2.07 3.52 3.27
C GLY A 144 2.01 2.71 4.57
N ILE A 145 1.96 3.38 5.71
CA ILE A 145 1.80 2.64 6.96
C ILE A 145 0.42 1.96 7.04
N HIS A 146 0.38 0.82 7.72
CA HIS A 146 -0.89 0.21 8.10
C HIS A 146 -1.54 1.02 9.25
N SER A 147 -2.36 2.02 8.92
CA SER A 147 -2.87 3.05 9.86
C SER A 147 -3.59 2.54 11.12
N ARG A 148 -4.10 1.29 11.14
CA ARG A 148 -4.63 0.64 12.35
C ARG A 148 -3.56 0.34 13.39
N LEU A 149 -2.30 0.23 12.99
CA LEU A 149 -1.16 0.07 13.88
C LEU A 149 -0.60 1.40 14.39
N SER A 150 -1.26 2.53 14.10
CA SER A 150 -0.87 3.84 14.64
C SER A 150 -0.59 3.75 16.14
N ASP A 151 -1.42 3.06 16.92
CA ASP A 151 -1.28 2.99 18.39
C ASP A 151 -0.23 1.97 18.86
N PHE A 152 0.44 1.30 17.93
CA PHE A 152 1.54 0.35 18.13
C PHE A 152 2.74 0.76 17.25
N PRO A 153 3.34 1.94 17.52
CA PRO A 153 4.26 2.60 16.61
C PRO A 153 5.49 1.77 16.23
N PHE A 154 6.11 1.05 17.17
CA PHE A 154 7.22 0.13 16.83
C PHE A 154 6.82 -0.89 15.76
N ILE A 155 5.73 -1.62 15.97
CA ILE A 155 5.22 -2.65 15.05
C ILE A 155 4.84 -2.01 13.71
N CYS A 156 4.27 -0.80 13.75
CA CYS A 156 3.93 -0.01 12.58
C CYS A 156 5.17 0.30 11.73
N GLY A 157 6.23 0.84 12.36
CA GLY A 157 7.50 1.18 11.73
C GLY A 157 8.25 -0.04 11.20
N PHE A 158 8.26 -1.12 11.97
CA PHE A 158 8.87 -2.39 11.58
C PHE A 158 8.23 -2.94 10.29
N HIS A 159 6.91 -3.10 10.26
CA HIS A 159 6.25 -3.72 9.11
C HIS A 159 6.21 -2.83 7.87
N VAL A 160 6.08 -1.49 8.00
CA VAL A 160 6.11 -0.61 6.82
C VAL A 160 7.50 -0.61 6.16
N THR A 161 8.57 -0.68 6.97
CA THR A 161 9.95 -0.76 6.45
C THR A 161 10.18 -2.09 5.76
N ARG A 162 9.77 -3.19 6.41
CA ARG A 162 9.84 -4.52 5.81
C ARG A 162 9.09 -4.53 4.47
N ALA A 163 7.87 -4.00 4.43
CA ALA A 163 7.08 -3.93 3.21
C ALA A 163 7.75 -3.13 2.09
N ALA A 164 8.28 -1.94 2.39
CA ALA A 164 9.00 -1.15 1.40
C ALA A 164 10.22 -1.89 0.82
N LEU A 165 10.96 -2.61 1.67
CA LEU A 165 12.14 -3.37 1.24
C LEU A 165 11.75 -4.58 0.38
N ARG A 166 10.70 -5.32 0.76
CA ARG A 166 10.23 -6.46 -0.03
C ARG A 166 9.94 -6.09 -1.46
N ASP A 167 9.23 -4.98 -1.69
CA ASP A 167 8.85 -4.52 -3.02
C ASP A 167 10.06 -4.21 -3.91
N LEU A 168 11.17 -3.74 -3.31
CA LEU A 168 12.44 -3.58 -4.03
C LEU A 168 13.07 -4.95 -4.34
N TYR A 169 13.14 -5.83 -3.33
CA TYR A 169 13.72 -7.15 -3.45
C TYR A 169 13.03 -8.03 -4.49
N VAL A 170 11.69 -8.02 -4.54
CA VAL A 170 10.93 -8.80 -5.52
C VAL A 170 11.09 -8.28 -6.94
N LYS A 171 11.61 -7.06 -7.15
CA LYS A 171 12.01 -6.60 -8.48
C LYS A 171 13.46 -6.94 -8.81
N GLY A 172 14.18 -7.64 -7.93
CA GLY A 172 15.59 -7.97 -8.10
C GLY A 172 16.54 -6.82 -7.72
N ALA A 173 16.04 -5.77 -7.07
CA ALA A 173 16.84 -4.63 -6.66
C ALA A 173 17.41 -4.82 -5.26
N ARG A 174 18.69 -4.50 -5.10
CA ARG A 174 19.31 -4.38 -3.78
C ARG A 174 18.97 -3.02 -3.19
N PRO A 175 18.29 -2.93 -2.04
CA PRO A 175 17.99 -1.66 -1.41
C PRO A 175 19.27 -0.95 -0.96
N ILE A 176 19.36 0.35 -1.20
CA ILE A 176 20.54 1.18 -0.85
C ILE A 176 20.19 2.41 -0.03
N SER A 177 18.90 2.76 0.08
CA SER A 177 18.47 3.98 0.75
C SER A 177 16.99 3.91 1.13
N ILE A 178 16.68 4.31 2.36
CA ILE A 178 15.32 4.50 2.87
C ILE A 178 15.09 5.97 3.22
N MET A 179 13.88 6.47 2.98
CA MET A 179 13.41 7.81 3.37
C MET A 179 12.07 7.70 4.11
N VAL A 180 11.83 8.51 5.13
CA VAL A 180 10.60 8.41 5.95
C VAL A 180 9.78 9.70 5.86
N ASP A 181 8.49 9.62 5.55
CA ASP A 181 7.55 10.75 5.70
C ASP A 181 6.47 10.39 6.71
N VAL A 182 6.43 11.08 7.85
CA VAL A 182 5.51 10.76 8.95
C VAL A 182 4.78 11.98 9.45
N HIS A 183 3.48 11.82 9.70
CA HIS A 183 2.59 12.88 10.12
C HIS A 183 1.87 12.43 11.39
N LEU A 184 1.91 13.25 12.43
CA LEU A 184 1.29 12.95 13.72
C LEU A 184 0.20 13.97 14.04
N GLY A 185 -0.88 13.52 14.66
CA GLY A 185 -1.89 14.42 15.22
C GLY A 185 -1.28 15.27 16.33
N ASP A 186 -1.86 16.46 16.55
CA ASP A 186 -1.32 17.47 17.45
C ASP A 186 -1.16 16.98 18.90
N ASP A 187 -2.01 16.05 19.33
CA ASP A 187 -2.00 15.47 20.68
C ASP A 187 -1.18 14.18 20.78
N SER A 188 -0.39 13.86 19.75
CA SER A 188 0.47 12.69 19.81
C SER A 188 1.64 12.93 20.77
N ASP A 189 1.88 11.95 21.63
CA ASP A 189 3.11 11.90 22.42
C ASP A 189 4.32 11.75 21.49
N VAL A 190 5.40 12.49 21.77
CA VAL A 190 6.64 12.45 20.96
C VAL A 190 7.30 11.07 21.01
N GLY A 191 7.13 10.32 22.10
CA GLY A 191 7.57 8.94 22.22
C GLY A 191 6.98 8.02 21.14
N LYS A 192 5.79 8.36 20.60
CA LYS A 192 5.20 7.64 19.47
C LYS A 192 6.06 7.74 18.21
N LEU A 193 6.65 8.92 17.96
CA LEU A 193 7.59 9.11 16.85
C LEU A 193 8.87 8.32 17.09
N PHE A 194 9.43 8.36 18.30
CA PHE A 194 10.66 7.62 18.62
C PHE A 194 10.48 6.12 18.50
N ASP A 195 9.37 5.58 19.00
CA ASP A 195 9.09 4.14 18.93
C ASP A 195 8.81 3.70 17.48
N PHE A 196 8.17 4.54 16.67
CA PHE A 196 8.01 4.32 15.24
C PHE A 196 9.36 4.27 14.52
N MET A 197 10.24 5.24 14.78
CA MET A 197 11.60 5.26 14.24
C MET A 197 12.43 4.07 14.71
N ALA A 198 12.25 3.59 15.94
CA ALA A 198 12.94 2.40 16.46
C ALA A 198 12.52 1.13 15.70
N GLY A 199 11.24 1.00 15.37
CA GLY A 199 10.75 -0.08 14.50
C GLY A 199 11.38 -0.05 13.11
N ILE A 200 11.49 1.14 12.52
CA ILE A 200 12.14 1.35 11.22
C ILE A 200 13.62 0.99 11.28
N SER A 201 14.35 1.57 12.24
CA SER A 201 15.80 1.38 12.35
C SER A 201 16.17 -0.06 12.65
N THR A 202 15.31 -0.82 13.34
CA THR A 202 15.49 -2.26 13.56
C THR A 202 15.58 -3.01 12.23
N VAL A 203 14.67 -2.73 11.29
CA VAL A 203 14.70 -3.38 9.96
C VAL A 203 15.89 -2.88 9.14
N CYS A 204 16.19 -1.58 9.19
CA CYS A 204 17.36 -1.00 8.53
C CYS A 204 18.68 -1.68 8.98
N GLU A 205 18.85 -1.88 10.28
CA GLU A 205 20.02 -2.55 10.86
C GLU A 205 20.11 -4.01 10.39
N LEU A 206 18.99 -4.75 10.49
CA LEU A 206 18.94 -6.16 10.10
C LEU A 206 19.18 -6.38 8.60
N ALA A 207 18.68 -5.47 7.75
CA ALA A 207 18.85 -5.52 6.30
C ALA A 207 20.11 -4.81 5.80
N MET A 208 20.87 -4.15 6.69
CA MET A 208 22.03 -3.30 6.35
C MET A 208 21.72 -2.19 5.33
N VAL A 209 20.53 -1.58 5.44
CA VAL A 209 20.07 -0.51 4.54
C VAL A 209 20.00 0.82 5.29
N PRO A 210 20.70 1.88 4.85
CA PRO A 210 20.71 3.15 5.57
C PRO A 210 19.39 3.93 5.40
N LEU A 211 18.98 4.59 6.48
CA LEU A 211 18.01 5.68 6.45
C LEU A 211 18.73 6.98 6.06
N THR A 212 18.38 7.59 4.93
CA THR A 212 19.14 8.70 4.34
C THR A 212 18.41 10.05 4.39
N ALA A 213 17.08 10.06 4.53
CA ALA A 213 16.30 11.30 4.62
C ALA A 213 14.97 11.10 5.34
N GLY A 214 14.30 12.21 5.67
CA GLY A 214 12.93 12.14 6.13
C GLY A 214 12.23 13.49 6.26
N SER A 215 10.95 13.44 6.58
CA SER A 215 10.02 14.55 6.77
C SER A 215 9.08 14.24 7.93
N THR A 216 8.78 15.25 8.75
CA THR A 216 7.86 15.13 9.88
C THR A 216 6.94 16.33 9.92
N LEU A 217 5.62 16.09 9.89
CA LEU A 217 4.58 17.12 9.90
C LEU A 217 3.48 16.82 10.93
N ARG A 218 2.66 17.83 11.23
CA ARG A 218 1.42 17.64 12.01
C ARG A 218 0.23 17.46 11.07
N ILE A 219 -0.63 16.48 11.36
CA ILE A 219 -1.89 16.28 10.61
C ILE A 219 -2.79 17.49 10.86
N GLY A 220 -3.10 18.28 9.82
CA GLY A 220 -4.02 19.42 9.92
C GLY A 220 -3.58 20.55 10.85
N GLY A 221 -2.30 20.57 11.26
CA GLY A 221 -1.81 21.52 12.26
C GLY A 221 -2.57 21.42 13.58
N ASP A 222 -3.15 22.52 14.04
CA ASP A 222 -3.91 22.60 15.29
C ASP A 222 -5.42 22.30 15.10
N MET A 223 -5.86 21.99 13.87
CA MET A 223 -7.27 21.79 13.50
C MET A 223 -7.71 20.32 13.55
N VAL A 224 -6.77 19.38 13.60
CA VAL A 224 -7.05 17.94 13.71
C VAL A 224 -6.45 17.42 15.01
N ILE A 225 -7.31 17.31 16.02
CA ILE A 225 -6.93 16.92 17.37
C ILE A 225 -6.98 15.39 17.55
N GLY A 226 -6.10 14.87 18.39
CA GLY A 226 -5.89 13.44 18.62
C GLY A 226 -4.45 13.00 18.32
N ASN A 227 -4.20 11.71 18.52
CA ASN A 227 -2.85 11.12 18.55
C ASN A 227 -2.56 10.20 17.34
N ARG A 228 -3.32 10.32 16.25
CA ARG A 228 -3.18 9.43 15.08
C ARG A 228 -1.81 9.66 14.44
N LEU A 229 -1.12 8.57 14.11
CA LEU A 229 0.08 8.57 13.27
C LEU A 229 -0.32 8.07 11.87
N VAL A 230 0.08 8.81 10.83
CA VAL A 230 -0.04 8.46 9.41
C VAL A 230 1.28 8.73 8.70
N GLY A 231 1.51 8.17 7.52
CA GLY A 231 2.75 8.38 6.79
C GLY A 231 3.11 7.18 5.93
N GLY A 232 4.39 7.11 5.57
CA GLY A 232 4.95 6.04 4.78
C GLY A 232 6.46 6.13 4.66
N ILE A 233 7.01 5.19 3.91
CA ILE A 233 8.44 5.05 3.67
C ILE A 233 8.71 4.96 2.17
N GLY A 234 9.66 5.77 1.72
CA GLY A 234 10.27 5.65 0.41
C GLY A 234 11.49 4.74 0.46
N GLY A 235 11.65 3.84 -0.50
CA GLY A 235 12.83 3.00 -0.67
C GLY A 235 13.43 3.19 -2.06
N VAL A 236 14.75 3.14 -2.14
CA VAL A 236 15.51 3.13 -3.41
C VAL A 236 16.45 1.94 -3.42
N GLY A 237 16.45 1.19 -4.52
CA GLY A 237 17.33 0.08 -4.78
C GLY A 237 17.94 0.12 -6.18
N VAL A 238 18.92 -0.75 -6.40
CA VAL A 238 19.65 -0.85 -7.67
C VAL A 238 19.63 -2.29 -8.18
N ALA A 239 19.41 -2.47 -9.48
CA ALA A 239 19.53 -3.73 -10.19
C ALA A 239 20.45 -3.57 -11.41
N SER A 240 21.18 -4.62 -11.79
CA SER A 240 22.28 -4.54 -12.76
C SER A 240 22.00 -5.14 -14.15
N LYS A 241 20.79 -5.71 -14.38
CA LYS A 241 20.42 -6.31 -15.68
C LYS A 241 18.93 -6.18 -15.99
N ASN A 242 18.14 -7.09 -15.42
CA ASN A 242 16.71 -7.21 -15.64
C ASN A 242 16.00 -7.25 -14.30
N LEU A 243 14.78 -6.73 -14.30
CA LEU A 243 13.90 -6.85 -13.14
C LEU A 243 13.14 -8.17 -13.21
N PHE A 244 12.80 -8.71 -12.05
CA PHE A 244 11.86 -9.83 -11.91
C PHE A 244 10.40 -9.34 -12.04
N ALA A 245 10.10 -8.69 -13.16
CA ALA A 245 8.81 -8.08 -13.45
C ALA A 245 7.76 -9.12 -13.83
N ARG A 246 6.49 -8.86 -13.47
CA ARG A 246 5.38 -9.81 -13.70
C ARG A 246 5.18 -10.17 -15.17
N ARG A 247 5.40 -9.21 -16.08
CA ARG A 247 5.32 -9.40 -17.54
C ARG A 247 6.26 -10.47 -18.12
N ASN A 248 7.27 -10.89 -17.35
CA ASN A 248 8.23 -11.91 -17.79
C ASN A 248 7.73 -13.34 -17.52
N ILE A 249 6.65 -13.50 -16.73
CA ILE A 249 6.06 -14.81 -16.44
C ILE A 249 5.63 -15.46 -17.74
N GLN A 250 5.95 -16.75 -17.89
CA GLN A 250 5.70 -17.47 -19.13
C GLN A 250 5.18 -18.90 -18.90
N PRO A 251 4.52 -19.50 -19.90
CA PRO A 251 4.05 -20.88 -19.81
C PRO A 251 5.18 -21.85 -19.47
N LYS A 252 4.86 -22.86 -18.67
CA LYS A 252 5.76 -23.88 -18.09
C LYS A 252 6.57 -23.42 -16.88
N ASP A 253 6.43 -22.17 -16.45
CA ASP A 253 7.00 -21.73 -15.17
C ASP A 253 6.42 -22.52 -14.01
N LYS A 254 7.28 -22.82 -13.04
CA LYS A 254 6.89 -23.30 -11.71
C LYS A 254 6.60 -22.12 -10.82
N ILE A 255 5.61 -22.29 -9.96
CA ILE A 255 5.23 -21.30 -8.96
C ILE A 255 5.67 -21.84 -7.61
N LEU A 256 6.68 -21.21 -7.03
CA LEU A 256 7.11 -21.47 -5.67
C LEU A 256 6.50 -20.44 -4.73
N MET A 257 6.29 -20.85 -3.49
CA MET A 257 5.89 -19.97 -2.40
C MET A 257 6.71 -20.30 -1.16
N THR A 258 7.15 -19.28 -0.42
CA THR A 258 7.75 -19.46 0.92
C THR A 258 6.68 -19.52 2.01
N GLU A 259 7.04 -20.01 3.19
CA GLU A 259 6.18 -19.85 4.36
C GLU A 259 5.93 -18.37 4.65
N GLY A 260 4.67 -18.00 4.85
CA GLY A 260 4.23 -16.68 5.24
C GLY A 260 3.75 -16.64 6.69
N ALA A 261 4.25 -15.67 7.46
CA ALA A 261 3.81 -15.38 8.83
C ALA A 261 3.04 -14.05 8.95
N GLY A 262 2.79 -13.38 7.83
CA GLY A 262 2.12 -12.11 7.77
C GLY A 262 2.97 -10.93 8.25
N GLY A 263 2.39 -9.74 8.14
CA GLY A 263 2.95 -8.50 8.66
C GLY A 263 1.88 -7.64 9.32
N GLY A 264 1.85 -6.35 9.00
CA GLY A 264 0.98 -5.40 9.69
C GLY A 264 -0.51 -5.78 9.71
N THR A 265 -0.99 -6.46 8.66
CA THR A 265 -2.37 -6.97 8.58
C THR A 265 -2.63 -8.06 9.61
N ILE A 266 -1.78 -9.08 9.71
CA ILE A 266 -1.90 -10.17 10.70
C ILE A 266 -1.68 -9.64 12.11
N SER A 267 -0.71 -8.74 12.33
CA SER A 267 -0.51 -8.07 13.63
C SER A 267 -1.76 -7.29 14.05
N THR A 268 -2.40 -6.61 13.11
CA THR A 268 -3.68 -5.92 13.36
C THR A 268 -4.78 -6.92 13.74
N THR A 269 -4.92 -8.02 13.00
CA THR A 269 -5.89 -9.08 13.31
C THR A 269 -5.68 -9.62 14.73
N ALA A 270 -4.44 -10.00 15.05
CA ALA A 270 -4.05 -10.54 16.34
C ALA A 270 -4.40 -9.58 17.49
N ILE A 271 -3.99 -8.32 17.38
CA ILE A 271 -4.21 -7.30 18.42
C ILE A 271 -5.71 -7.02 18.61
N TYR A 272 -6.44 -6.72 17.53
CA TYR A 272 -7.84 -6.31 17.65
C TYR A 272 -8.83 -7.47 17.85
N SER A 273 -8.36 -8.72 17.80
CA SER A 273 -9.12 -9.90 18.21
C SER A 273 -8.73 -10.43 19.61
N GLY A 274 -7.71 -9.84 20.24
CA GLY A 274 -7.23 -10.24 21.58
C GLY A 274 -6.26 -11.42 21.60
N ASN A 275 -5.73 -11.85 20.45
CA ASN A 275 -4.77 -12.96 20.30
C ASN A 275 -3.33 -12.41 20.18
N HIS A 276 -2.89 -11.62 21.17
CA HIS A 276 -1.65 -10.84 21.11
C HIS A 276 -0.38 -11.65 20.91
N ASP A 277 -0.38 -12.91 21.34
CA ASP A 277 0.74 -13.84 21.27
C ASP A 277 1.16 -14.16 19.83
N VAL A 278 0.24 -14.03 18.85
CA VAL A 278 0.53 -14.26 17.42
C VAL A 278 1.35 -13.13 16.81
N VAL A 279 1.41 -11.95 17.44
CA VAL A 279 2.22 -10.82 16.94
C VAL A 279 3.70 -11.22 16.84
N GLU A 280 4.20 -12.06 17.75
CA GLU A 280 5.58 -12.55 17.74
C GLU A 280 5.95 -13.25 16.42
N GLU A 281 5.03 -14.04 15.86
CA GLU A 281 5.25 -14.74 14.58
C GLU A 281 5.49 -13.76 13.42
N THR A 282 4.87 -12.57 13.48
CA THR A 282 4.99 -11.55 12.43
C THR A 282 6.32 -10.78 12.51
N MET A 283 7.02 -10.81 13.64
CA MET A 283 8.23 -10.03 13.92
C MET A 283 9.51 -10.75 13.43
N ASN A 284 9.62 -10.91 12.12
CA ASN A 284 10.76 -11.59 11.49
C ASN A 284 11.19 -10.90 10.18
N ILE A 285 12.35 -11.27 9.63
CA ILE A 285 12.85 -10.80 8.32
C ILE A 285 13.11 -11.94 7.33
N LYS A 286 12.52 -13.13 7.54
CA LYS A 286 12.76 -14.32 6.71
C LYS A 286 12.52 -14.07 5.22
N PHE A 287 11.56 -13.21 4.88
CA PHE A 287 11.32 -12.81 3.50
C PHE A 287 12.55 -12.13 2.88
N LEU A 288 13.14 -11.16 3.60
CA LEU A 288 14.32 -10.42 3.11
C LEU A 288 15.52 -11.37 3.00
N ASP A 289 15.69 -12.26 3.98
CA ASP A 289 16.71 -13.31 3.95
C ASP A 289 16.55 -14.22 2.73
N ALA A 290 15.32 -14.63 2.40
CA ALA A 290 15.04 -15.43 1.22
C ALA A 290 15.45 -14.71 -0.07
N CYS A 291 15.12 -13.42 -0.18
CA CYS A 291 15.52 -12.59 -1.31
C CYS A 291 17.04 -12.45 -1.41
N GLU A 292 17.75 -12.24 -0.30
CA GLU A 292 19.21 -12.18 -0.30
C GLU A 292 19.84 -13.50 -0.78
N VAL A 293 19.34 -14.65 -0.35
CA VAL A 293 19.80 -15.95 -0.87
C VAL A 293 19.64 -16.02 -2.40
N ILE A 294 18.47 -15.61 -2.90
CA ILE A 294 18.16 -15.65 -4.33
C ILE A 294 19.03 -14.67 -5.13
N LEU A 295 19.19 -13.43 -4.66
CA LEU A 295 19.99 -12.38 -5.31
C LEU A 295 21.50 -12.58 -5.22
N ASN A 296 21.96 -13.57 -4.45
CA ASN A 296 23.35 -14.02 -4.42
C ASN A 296 23.55 -15.38 -5.11
N SER A 297 22.48 -15.96 -5.68
CA SER A 297 22.52 -17.29 -6.32
C SER A 297 23.03 -17.25 -7.77
N THR A 298 23.39 -18.42 -8.30
CA THR A 298 23.82 -18.59 -9.70
C THR A 298 22.67 -18.86 -10.68
N TYR A 299 21.42 -18.95 -10.19
CA TYR A 299 20.24 -19.29 -11.00
C TYR A 299 19.28 -18.11 -11.20
N GLN A 300 19.73 -16.88 -10.92
CA GLN A 300 18.91 -15.67 -11.07
C GLN A 300 18.36 -15.51 -12.49
N ASP A 301 19.15 -15.86 -13.51
CA ASP A 301 18.74 -15.77 -14.92
C ASP A 301 17.64 -16.79 -15.29
N GLU A 302 17.33 -17.75 -14.41
CA GLU A 302 16.24 -18.74 -14.56
C GLU A 302 14.97 -18.35 -13.76
N ILE A 303 14.99 -17.21 -13.07
CA ILE A 303 13.84 -16.62 -12.38
C ILE A 303 13.25 -15.55 -13.29
N HIS A 304 11.99 -15.72 -13.67
CA HIS A 304 11.31 -14.80 -14.56
C HIS A 304 10.62 -13.68 -13.79
N ALA A 305 9.99 -14.00 -12.67
CA ALA A 305 9.36 -13.01 -11.80
C ALA A 305 9.39 -13.40 -10.32
N MET A 306 9.36 -12.37 -9.47
CA MET A 306 9.14 -12.47 -8.03
C MET A 306 8.06 -11.47 -7.64
N CYS A 307 7.21 -11.85 -6.69
CA CYS A 307 6.12 -11.04 -6.14
C CYS A 307 5.98 -11.36 -4.65
N ASP A 308 5.35 -10.50 -3.87
CA ASP A 308 5.01 -10.78 -2.48
C ASP A 308 3.49 -10.90 -2.28
N VAL A 309 3.08 -11.73 -1.32
CA VAL A 309 1.66 -11.92 -0.98
C VAL A 309 1.19 -10.80 -0.04
N THR A 310 0.71 -9.70 -0.63
CA THR A 310 0.31 -8.47 0.09
C THR A 310 -1.19 -8.41 0.41
N ASN A 311 -1.69 -7.23 0.74
CA ASN A 311 -3.12 -6.99 0.94
C ASN A 311 -3.88 -7.31 -0.35
N GLY A 312 -5.03 -7.98 -0.23
CA GLY A 312 -5.70 -8.69 -1.33
C GLY A 312 -5.34 -10.17 -1.40
N GLY A 313 -4.22 -10.56 -0.76
CA GLY A 313 -3.72 -11.93 -0.65
C GLY A 313 -3.43 -12.57 -1.99
N LEU A 314 -3.22 -13.89 -1.96
CA LEU A 314 -2.91 -14.66 -3.16
C LEU A 314 -4.00 -14.53 -4.23
N ARG A 315 -5.26 -14.27 -3.86
CA ARG A 315 -6.35 -14.00 -4.82
C ARG A 315 -6.07 -12.74 -5.66
N GLY A 316 -5.58 -11.68 -5.02
CA GLY A 316 -5.22 -10.43 -5.68
C GLY A 316 -4.01 -10.62 -6.58
N ASP A 317 -2.95 -11.22 -6.06
CA ASP A 317 -1.68 -11.35 -6.81
C ASP A 317 -1.84 -12.22 -8.05
N LEU A 318 -2.54 -13.36 -7.95
CA LEU A 318 -2.81 -14.22 -9.10
C LEU A 318 -3.61 -13.49 -10.19
N TYR A 319 -4.52 -12.60 -9.80
CA TYR A 319 -5.31 -11.77 -10.72
C TYR A 319 -4.47 -10.72 -11.43
N GLU A 320 -3.63 -9.99 -10.69
CA GLU A 320 -2.70 -9.00 -11.26
C GLU A 320 -1.71 -9.67 -12.23
N ILE A 321 -1.25 -10.88 -11.90
CA ILE A 321 -0.33 -11.66 -12.75
C ILE A 321 -0.97 -12.07 -14.07
N ASN A 322 -2.20 -12.60 -14.05
CA ASN A 322 -2.92 -12.94 -15.27
C ASN A 322 -3.14 -11.70 -16.17
N TYR A 323 -3.44 -10.56 -15.56
CA TYR A 323 -3.65 -9.30 -16.26
C TYR A 323 -2.38 -8.81 -16.97
N GLU A 324 -1.23 -8.82 -16.29
CA GLU A 324 0.03 -8.27 -16.84
C GLU A 324 0.77 -9.28 -17.74
N ALA A 325 0.82 -10.57 -17.38
CA ALA A 325 1.56 -11.59 -18.11
C ALA A 325 0.77 -12.28 -19.23
N ASN A 326 -0.57 -12.12 -19.27
CA ASN A 326 -1.45 -12.74 -20.27
C ASN A 326 -1.31 -14.28 -20.37
N CYS A 327 -1.04 -14.93 -19.23
CA CYS A 327 -0.85 -16.38 -19.07
C CYS A 327 -1.88 -16.97 -18.08
N GLY A 328 -2.10 -18.28 -18.13
CA GLY A 328 -2.92 -19.02 -17.17
C GLY A 328 -2.12 -19.49 -15.96
N VAL A 329 -2.78 -19.61 -14.81
CA VAL A 329 -2.16 -20.02 -13.54
C VAL A 329 -3.02 -21.06 -12.84
N THR A 330 -2.42 -22.19 -12.47
CA THR A 330 -3.06 -23.22 -11.65
C THR A 330 -2.27 -23.43 -10.36
N VAL A 331 -2.93 -23.30 -9.20
CA VAL A 331 -2.33 -23.50 -7.88
C VAL A 331 -3.11 -24.53 -7.04
N PHE A 332 -2.45 -25.12 -6.04
CA PHE A 332 -3.02 -26.18 -5.19
C PHE A 332 -3.22 -25.68 -3.76
N GLU A 333 -4.49 -25.58 -3.31
CA GLU A 333 -4.84 -25.03 -1.98
C GLU A 333 -4.10 -25.74 -0.85
N LYS A 334 -4.06 -27.08 -0.90
CA LYS A 334 -3.41 -27.91 0.12
C LYS A 334 -1.94 -27.55 0.35
N LYS A 335 -1.22 -27.23 -0.73
CA LYS A 335 0.19 -26.87 -0.66
C LYS A 335 0.38 -25.45 -0.12
N ILE A 336 -0.51 -24.53 -0.49
CA ILE A 336 -0.51 -23.15 0.00
C ILE A 336 -0.79 -23.14 1.50
N ARG A 337 -1.80 -23.88 1.97
CA ARG A 337 -2.15 -24.01 3.38
C ARG A 337 -0.98 -24.46 4.25
N GLN A 338 -0.16 -25.38 3.75
CA GLN A 338 1.04 -25.88 4.45
C GLN A 338 2.16 -24.83 4.58
N LEU A 339 2.10 -23.75 3.80
CA LEU A 339 3.03 -22.64 3.83
C LEU A 339 2.46 -21.42 4.56
N VAL A 340 1.33 -21.55 5.25
CA VAL A 340 0.88 -20.54 6.21
C VAL A 340 1.41 -20.92 7.57
N ASN A 341 2.06 -19.99 8.27
CA ASN A 341 2.52 -20.22 9.64
C ASN A 341 1.37 -20.80 10.50
N PRO A 342 1.56 -21.93 11.21
CA PRO A 342 0.45 -22.64 11.86
C PRO A 342 -0.33 -21.79 12.88
N ARG A 343 0.33 -20.93 13.66
CA ARG A 343 -0.34 -20.07 14.65
C ARG A 343 -1.12 -18.95 13.96
N VAL A 344 -0.59 -18.42 12.87
CA VAL A 344 -1.29 -17.44 12.03
C VAL A 344 -2.51 -18.08 11.35
N PHE A 345 -2.36 -19.30 10.82
CA PHE A 345 -3.46 -20.03 10.21
C PHE A 345 -4.59 -20.30 11.23
N GLU A 346 -4.24 -20.79 12.42
CA GLU A 346 -5.21 -21.01 13.50
C GLU A 346 -5.92 -19.72 13.92
N LEU A 347 -5.19 -18.60 14.01
CA LEU A 347 -5.78 -17.29 14.28
C LEU A 347 -6.83 -16.93 13.23
N LEU A 348 -6.47 -17.02 11.94
CA LEU A 348 -7.33 -16.62 10.84
C LEU A 348 -8.61 -17.46 10.78
N GLU A 349 -8.50 -18.78 10.97
CA GLU A 349 -9.67 -19.67 11.07
C GLU A 349 -10.56 -19.29 12.26
N ARG A 350 -9.98 -19.07 13.44
CA ARG A 350 -10.70 -18.70 14.66
C ARG A 350 -11.51 -17.41 14.52
N VAL A 351 -10.96 -16.42 13.81
CA VAL A 351 -11.62 -15.12 13.61
C VAL A 351 -12.44 -15.02 12.33
N GLY A 352 -12.49 -16.08 11.52
CA GLY A 352 -13.24 -16.15 10.28
C GLY A 352 -12.69 -15.26 9.18
N VAL A 353 -11.35 -15.19 9.04
CA VAL A 353 -10.67 -14.39 8.01
C VAL A 353 -10.08 -15.32 6.96
N ASP A 354 -10.43 -15.11 5.69
CA ASP A 354 -9.89 -15.90 4.57
C ASP A 354 -8.39 -15.63 4.39
N TYR A 355 -7.56 -16.63 4.66
CA TYR A 355 -6.11 -16.53 4.55
C TYR A 355 -5.63 -16.28 3.10
N LEU A 356 -6.46 -16.60 2.10
CA LEU A 356 -6.15 -16.35 0.69
C LEU A 356 -6.38 -14.88 0.29
N GLY A 357 -7.10 -14.10 1.10
CA GLY A 357 -7.45 -12.70 0.80
C GLY A 357 -6.79 -11.67 1.71
N VAL A 358 -5.81 -12.08 2.53
CA VAL A 358 -5.00 -11.22 3.40
C VAL A 358 -3.52 -11.33 3.06
N SER A 359 -2.72 -10.35 3.49
CA SER A 359 -1.27 -10.41 3.37
C SER A 359 -0.67 -11.48 4.27
N LEU A 360 -0.12 -12.52 3.62
CA LEU A 360 0.64 -13.58 4.26
C LEU A 360 2.13 -13.25 4.35
N ASP A 361 2.59 -12.20 3.65
CA ASP A 361 4.00 -11.81 3.64
C ASP A 361 4.91 -12.97 3.18
N ALA A 362 4.42 -13.70 2.17
CA ALA A 362 5.09 -14.84 1.55
C ALA A 362 5.66 -14.43 0.19
N LEU A 363 6.81 -14.97 -0.18
CA LEU A 363 7.46 -14.71 -1.45
C LEU A 363 6.94 -15.70 -2.50
N LEU A 364 6.46 -15.18 -3.63
CA LEU A 364 6.14 -15.95 -4.84
C LEU A 364 7.30 -15.86 -5.83
N ILE A 365 7.67 -17.01 -6.40
CA ILE A 365 8.77 -17.10 -7.37
C ILE A 365 8.30 -17.87 -8.59
N TYR A 366 8.42 -17.25 -9.76
CA TYR A 366 8.12 -17.83 -11.07
C TYR A 366 9.44 -18.14 -11.76
N CYS A 367 9.71 -19.42 -11.96
CA CYS A 367 11.02 -19.86 -12.44
C CYS A 367 10.95 -21.09 -13.32
N SER A 368 12.07 -21.37 -13.99
CA SER A 368 12.28 -22.62 -14.71
C SER A 368 12.14 -23.83 -13.77
N LYS A 369 11.80 -24.99 -14.34
CA LYS A 369 11.79 -26.27 -13.61
C LYS A 369 13.16 -26.62 -13.00
N ASN A 370 14.26 -26.20 -13.63
CA ASN A 370 15.61 -26.51 -13.16
C ASN A 370 16.00 -25.65 -11.95
N ALA A 371 15.58 -24.38 -11.94
CA ALA A 371 15.82 -23.47 -10.82
C ALA A 371 15.00 -23.85 -9.58
N ALA A 372 13.77 -24.35 -9.80
CA ALA A 372 12.83 -24.63 -8.72
C ALA A 372 13.41 -25.48 -7.57
N HIS A 373 14.10 -26.57 -7.91
CA HIS A 373 14.73 -27.44 -6.89
C HIS A 373 15.86 -26.74 -6.14
N LYS A 374 16.71 -25.99 -6.84
CA LYS A 374 17.85 -25.29 -6.23
C LYS A 374 17.38 -24.22 -5.25
N ILE A 375 16.34 -23.47 -5.62
CA ILE A 375 15.73 -22.44 -4.77
C ILE A 375 15.23 -23.07 -3.46
N ILE A 376 14.43 -24.14 -3.55
CA ILE A 376 13.89 -24.81 -2.37
C ILE A 376 15.00 -25.31 -1.46
N GLU A 377 16.04 -25.92 -2.03
CA GLU A 377 17.18 -26.45 -1.27
C GLU A 377 17.99 -25.35 -0.57
N ASP A 378 18.30 -24.26 -1.27
CA ASP A 378 19.07 -23.15 -0.70
C ASP A 378 18.29 -22.42 0.40
N LEU A 379 16.99 -22.21 0.21
CA LEU A 379 16.11 -21.62 1.23
C LEU A 379 15.97 -22.53 2.45
N ALA A 380 15.85 -23.85 2.25
CA ALA A 380 15.79 -24.81 3.35
C ALA A 380 17.08 -24.78 4.20
N ARG A 381 18.26 -24.59 3.59
CA ARG A 381 19.53 -24.44 4.34
C ARG A 381 19.56 -23.19 5.24
N GLN A 382 18.72 -22.19 4.96
CA GLN A 382 18.52 -21.01 5.80
C GLN A 382 17.30 -21.11 6.73
N ASN A 383 16.73 -22.31 6.90
CA ASN A 383 15.51 -22.55 7.68
C ASN A 383 14.27 -21.77 7.16
N ILE A 384 14.20 -21.55 5.85
CA ILE A 384 13.07 -20.92 5.17
C ILE A 384 12.33 -22.02 4.40
N SER A 385 11.11 -22.33 4.86
CA SER A 385 10.25 -23.30 4.17
C SER A 385 9.79 -22.73 2.83
N CYS A 386 9.89 -23.52 1.77
CA CYS A 386 9.47 -23.16 0.42
C CYS A 386 9.03 -24.41 -0.34
N ALA A 387 7.95 -24.31 -1.12
CA ALA A 387 7.48 -25.42 -1.95
C ALA A 387 6.85 -24.95 -3.25
N GLU A 388 6.80 -25.85 -4.24
CA GLU A 388 6.06 -25.63 -5.50
C GLU A 388 4.55 -25.74 -5.25
N ILE A 389 3.85 -24.63 -5.37
CA ILE A 389 2.39 -24.52 -5.17
C ILE A 389 1.57 -24.61 -6.45
N GLY A 390 2.21 -24.56 -7.62
CA GLY A 390 1.48 -24.49 -8.88
C GLY A 390 2.37 -24.37 -10.11
N TYR A 391 1.74 -24.09 -11.25
CA TYR A 391 2.40 -23.89 -12.54
C TYR A 391 1.65 -22.88 -13.42
N VAL A 392 2.35 -22.38 -14.44
CA VAL A 392 1.83 -21.44 -15.45
C VAL A 392 1.58 -22.16 -16.77
N ASP A 393 0.48 -21.84 -17.45
CA ASP A 393 0.09 -22.39 -18.73
C ASP A 393 -0.48 -21.32 -19.70
N ASP A 394 -0.96 -21.75 -20.87
CA ASP A 394 -1.48 -20.89 -21.93
C ASP A 394 -3.01 -20.64 -21.85
N SER A 395 -3.69 -21.11 -20.79
CA SER A 395 -5.16 -21.04 -20.71
C SER A 395 -5.69 -19.62 -20.54
N LYS A 396 -4.86 -18.72 -19.98
CA LYS A 396 -5.26 -17.37 -19.54
C LYS A 396 -6.33 -17.37 -18.45
N GLU A 397 -6.53 -18.50 -17.79
CA GLU A 397 -7.44 -18.64 -16.66
C GLU A 397 -6.66 -18.77 -15.36
N ILE A 398 -7.27 -18.32 -14.26
CA ILE A 398 -6.73 -18.51 -12.91
C ILE A 398 -7.58 -19.57 -12.25
N SER A 399 -6.96 -20.67 -11.83
CA SER A 399 -7.64 -21.75 -11.15
C SER A 399 -6.92 -22.18 -9.87
N MET A 400 -7.72 -22.61 -8.90
CA MET A 400 -7.23 -23.25 -7.69
C MET A 400 -7.89 -24.61 -7.53
N VAL A 401 -7.06 -25.62 -7.30
CA VAL A 401 -7.48 -27.00 -7.07
C VAL A 401 -7.57 -27.24 -5.55
N PHE A 402 -8.76 -27.62 -5.10
CA PHE A 402 -9.07 -27.95 -3.71
C PHE A 402 -8.95 -29.46 -3.45
N GLU A 403 -8.98 -29.89 -2.18
CA GLU A 403 -8.76 -31.29 -1.79
C GLU A 403 -9.71 -32.31 -2.46
N GLU A 404 -10.91 -31.89 -2.88
CA GLU A 404 -11.87 -32.74 -3.60
C GLU A 404 -11.57 -32.87 -5.11
N ASN A 405 -10.41 -32.40 -5.58
CA ASN A 405 -10.07 -32.19 -6.99
C ASN A 405 -11.05 -31.26 -7.73
N GLU A 406 -11.81 -30.46 -6.97
CA GLU A 406 -12.65 -29.42 -7.51
C GLU A 406 -11.75 -28.24 -7.91
N SER A 407 -11.76 -27.90 -9.20
CA SER A 407 -11.09 -26.71 -9.73
C SER A 407 -12.07 -25.55 -9.76
N LYS A 408 -11.73 -24.43 -9.12
CA LYS A 408 -12.53 -23.20 -9.13
C LYS A 408 -11.72 -22.04 -9.66
N THR A 409 -12.39 -21.17 -10.41
CA THR A 409 -11.85 -19.85 -10.73
C THR A 409 -11.70 -19.04 -9.45
N ILE A 410 -10.54 -18.42 -9.28
CA ILE A 410 -10.27 -17.55 -8.14
C ILE A 410 -10.17 -16.11 -8.63
N LEU A 411 -11.10 -15.28 -8.16
CA LEU A 411 -11.11 -13.86 -8.43
C LEU A 411 -10.99 -13.07 -7.12
N PRO A 412 -10.42 -11.85 -7.18
CA PRO A 412 -10.42 -10.94 -6.06
C PRO A 412 -11.86 -10.51 -5.76
N LYS A 413 -12.16 -10.31 -4.47
CA LYS A 413 -13.42 -9.70 -4.04
C LYS A 413 -13.39 -8.18 -4.28
N PHE A 414 -14.50 -7.50 -4.02
CA PHE A 414 -14.57 -6.05 -4.20
C PHE A 414 -13.60 -5.30 -3.25
N ARG A 415 -13.37 -5.87 -2.06
CA ARG A 415 -12.37 -5.44 -1.07
C ARG A 415 -11.49 -6.62 -0.65
N GLU A 416 -10.32 -6.35 -0.07
CA GLU A 416 -9.56 -7.34 0.71
C GLU A 416 -10.39 -7.99 1.81
N SER A 417 -9.94 -9.14 2.28
CA SER A 417 -10.58 -9.85 3.38
C SER A 417 -10.66 -9.02 4.65
N ALA A 418 -11.79 -9.11 5.32
CA ALA A 418 -12.16 -8.32 6.47
C ALA A 418 -11.48 -8.86 7.74
N TYR A 419 -10.24 -8.44 7.94
CA TYR A 419 -9.37 -8.92 9.01
C TYR A 419 -9.60 -8.26 10.39
N THR A 420 -10.64 -7.42 10.53
CA THR A 420 -11.07 -6.87 11.82
C THR A 420 -12.59 -6.82 11.92
N LYS A 421 -13.13 -6.81 13.14
CA LYS A 421 -14.58 -6.83 13.37
C LYS A 421 -15.33 -5.70 12.65
N VAL A 422 -14.79 -4.48 12.64
CA VAL A 422 -15.42 -3.34 11.95
C VAL A 422 -15.41 -3.55 10.43
N LYS A 423 -14.34 -4.11 9.85
CA LYS A 423 -14.32 -4.45 8.43
C LYS A 423 -15.34 -5.53 8.08
N GLN A 424 -15.53 -6.53 8.96
CA GLN A 424 -16.52 -7.60 8.74
C GLN A 424 -17.94 -7.04 8.68
N LEU A 425 -18.24 -5.99 9.47
CA LEU A 425 -19.53 -5.29 9.42
C LEU A 425 -19.72 -4.43 8.16
N ILE A 426 -18.63 -3.92 7.58
CA ILE A 426 -18.66 -3.20 6.29
C ILE A 426 -18.88 -4.17 5.13
N GLY A 427 -18.32 -5.38 5.23
CA GLY A 427 -18.42 -6.43 4.22
C GLY A 427 -17.46 -6.26 3.04
N GLU A 428 -17.40 -7.28 2.19
CA GLU A 428 -16.48 -7.42 1.05
C GLU A 428 -17.21 -7.49 -0.30
N GLU A 429 -18.55 -7.42 -0.26
CA GLU A 429 -19.43 -7.62 -1.40
C GLU A 429 -19.41 -6.45 -2.38
N ASP A 430 -19.70 -6.76 -3.65
CA ASP A 430 -19.86 -5.75 -4.69
C ASP A 430 -21.02 -4.79 -4.35
N PRO A 431 -20.83 -3.47 -4.51
CA PRO A 431 -21.91 -2.52 -4.34
C PRO A 431 -22.95 -2.69 -5.45
N THR A 432 -24.23 -2.65 -5.09
CA THR A 432 -25.37 -2.83 -6.03
C THR A 432 -25.40 -1.84 -7.19
N ASN A 433 -24.63 -0.74 -7.12
CA ASN A 433 -24.55 0.32 -8.12
C ASN A 433 -23.13 0.54 -8.66
N ARG A 434 -22.29 -0.51 -8.67
CA ARG A 434 -20.88 -0.47 -9.09
C ARG A 434 -20.63 0.27 -10.40
N GLU A 435 -21.28 -0.14 -11.50
CA GLU A 435 -21.08 0.48 -12.82
C GLU A 435 -21.36 2.00 -12.81
N LYS A 436 -22.45 2.42 -12.15
CA LYS A 436 -22.81 3.83 -12.00
C LYS A 436 -21.80 4.60 -11.13
N MET A 437 -21.14 3.91 -10.19
CA MET A 437 -20.08 4.51 -9.38
C MET A 437 -18.83 4.72 -10.23
N GLU A 438 -18.39 3.67 -10.92
CA GLU A 438 -17.22 3.66 -11.79
C GLU A 438 -17.31 4.75 -12.88
N GLN A 439 -18.45 4.86 -13.58
CA GLN A 439 -18.69 5.92 -14.58
C GLN A 439 -18.50 7.34 -14.01
N LYS A 440 -19.02 7.61 -12.81
CA LYS A 440 -18.89 8.94 -12.16
C LYS A 440 -17.44 9.23 -11.75
N ILE A 441 -16.70 8.21 -11.37
CA ILE A 441 -15.29 8.33 -11.00
C ILE A 441 -14.45 8.62 -12.25
N GLU A 442 -14.65 7.87 -13.33
CA GLU A 442 -14.03 8.11 -14.64
C GLU A 442 -14.26 9.53 -15.14
N GLU A 443 -15.52 9.99 -15.15
CA GLU A 443 -15.83 11.37 -15.52
C GLU A 443 -15.09 12.40 -14.68
N THR A 444 -14.91 12.11 -13.39
CA THR A 444 -14.23 13.00 -12.45
C THR A 444 -12.72 13.02 -12.72
N ALA A 445 -12.11 11.86 -13.00
CA ALA A 445 -10.71 11.73 -13.39
C ALA A 445 -10.42 12.52 -14.69
N LEU A 446 -11.26 12.36 -15.72
CA LEU A 446 -11.14 13.12 -16.98
C LEU A 446 -11.21 14.63 -16.76
N LYS A 447 -12.11 15.11 -15.87
CA LYS A 447 -12.20 16.53 -15.52
C LYS A 447 -10.94 17.03 -14.79
N ALA A 448 -10.35 16.20 -13.92
CA ALA A 448 -9.09 16.54 -13.24
C ALA A 448 -7.90 16.59 -14.22
N LEU A 449 -7.81 15.67 -15.19
CA LEU A 449 -6.81 15.70 -16.27
C LEU A 449 -6.94 16.96 -17.12
N LYS A 450 -8.17 17.39 -17.45
CA LYS A 450 -8.41 18.67 -18.15
C LYS A 450 -7.92 19.87 -17.32
N LYS A 451 -8.19 19.88 -16.01
CA LYS A 451 -7.68 20.91 -15.08
C LYS A 451 -6.15 20.93 -15.11
N ARG A 452 -5.46 19.78 -15.01
CA ARG A 452 -4.00 19.67 -15.11
C ARG A 452 -3.46 20.32 -16.39
N LYS A 453 -3.98 19.94 -17.57
CA LYS A 453 -3.53 20.48 -18.87
C LYS A 453 -3.67 22.00 -18.94
N LYS A 454 -4.80 22.53 -18.44
CA LYS A 454 -5.06 23.98 -18.38
C LYS A 454 -4.04 24.71 -17.50
N ILE A 455 -3.73 24.17 -16.31
CA ILE A 455 -2.74 24.76 -15.39
C ILE A 455 -1.33 24.75 -16.00
N ILE A 456 -0.92 23.64 -16.62
CA ILE A 456 0.40 23.54 -17.30
C ILE A 456 0.51 24.61 -18.39
N HIS A 457 -0.51 24.75 -19.24
CA HIS A 457 -0.51 25.75 -20.31
C HIS A 457 -0.39 27.18 -19.75
N GLN A 458 -1.11 27.50 -18.67
CA GLN A 458 -1.02 28.82 -18.06
C GLN A 458 0.32 29.09 -17.39
N ILE A 459 0.94 28.10 -16.73
CA ILE A 459 2.27 28.27 -16.11
C ILE A 459 3.33 28.50 -17.19
N ARG A 460 3.28 27.73 -18.30
CA ARG A 460 4.23 27.87 -19.41
C ARG A 460 4.08 29.19 -20.17
N ASN A 461 2.88 29.77 -20.18
CA ASN A 461 2.55 31.00 -20.90
C ASN A 461 2.42 32.22 -19.98
N ARG A 462 2.85 32.12 -18.71
CA ARG A 462 3.05 33.30 -17.86
C ARG A 462 4.38 33.92 -18.26
N GLU A 463 4.30 35.10 -18.87
CA GLU A 463 5.45 35.99 -19.11
C GLU A 463 6.12 36.41 -17.80
#